data_AF-A0A1J5WF47-F1
#
_entry.id   AF-A0A1J5WF47-F1
#
_cell.length_a   1.000
_cell.length_b   1.000
_cell.length_c   1.000
_cell.angle_alpha   90.00
_cell.angle_beta   90.00
_cell.angle_gamma   90.00
#
_symmetry.space_group_name_H-M   'P 1'
#
loop_
_entity.id
_entity.type
_entity.pdbx_description
1 polymer ?
#
loop_
_entity_poly.entity_id
_entity_poly.type
_entity_poly.pdbx_seq_one_letter_code
_entity_poly.pdbx_strand_id
1 'polypeptide(L)'
;INILPKLKLHEEIEMEEFHLHAFGIEYIPEVIRAENNSIWLGRVKKVTLFQYAINILPKLKLHRENEMEKFYFYADRIEYVSEIIHAGNNNIKLGKVKKLELNLFAINTLSKLVLHKDNEMEKFLLSADREEYVSEVMNAENNTIWLGKVKKLELNLFAINTLSKLVLHKDNEMEKF
;
A
#
# COMPACT_ATOMS: atom_id res chain seq x y z
N ILE A 1 13.04 -11.41 10.24
CA ILE A 1 13.00 -10.39 9.15
C ILE A 1 14.31 -9.56 9.08
N ASN A 2 15.21 -9.69 10.06
CA ASN A 2 16.51 -8.96 10.14
C ASN A 2 17.49 -9.10 8.96
N ILE A 3 17.20 -9.94 7.96
CA ILE A 3 18.01 -10.00 6.73
C ILE A 3 17.65 -8.90 5.73
N LEU A 4 16.44 -8.33 5.78
CA LEU A 4 15.97 -7.39 4.77
C LEU A 4 16.88 -6.16 4.60
N PRO A 5 17.40 -5.51 5.65
CA PRO A 5 18.28 -4.36 5.47
C PRO A 5 19.61 -4.71 4.80
N LYS A 6 19.96 -5.99 4.76
CA LYS A 6 21.17 -6.51 4.13
C LYS A 6 20.92 -6.96 2.67
N LEU A 7 19.66 -7.01 2.24
CA LEU A 7 19.31 -7.30 0.85
C LEU A 7 19.67 -6.10 -0.03
N LYS A 8 20.61 -6.32 -0.95
CA LYS A 8 20.89 -5.43 -2.08
C LYS A 8 20.60 -6.21 -3.36
N LEU A 9 19.34 -6.23 -3.76
CA LEU A 9 18.96 -6.84 -5.03
C LEU A 9 19.43 -5.94 -6.17
N HIS A 10 19.87 -6.55 -7.28
CA HIS A 10 20.28 -5.82 -8.48
C HIS A 10 19.05 -5.25 -9.20
N GLU A 11 19.24 -4.19 -9.99
CA GLU A 11 18.10 -3.40 -10.48
C GLU A 11 17.10 -4.11 -11.39
N GLU A 12 17.59 -5.17 -12.01
CA GLU A 12 16.89 -6.01 -12.97
C GLU A 12 16.31 -7.28 -12.34
N ILE A 13 16.38 -7.44 -11.01
CA ILE A 13 15.76 -8.59 -10.34
C ILE A 13 14.23 -8.45 -10.40
N GLU A 14 13.60 -9.51 -10.87
CA GLU A 14 12.16 -9.70 -10.86
C GLU A 14 11.81 -10.75 -9.79
N MET A 15 11.19 -10.28 -8.72
CA MET A 15 10.69 -11.09 -7.63
C MET A 15 9.21 -11.42 -7.86
N GLU A 16 8.89 -12.70 -7.86
CA GLU A 16 7.51 -13.16 -8.04
C GLU A 16 6.62 -12.76 -6.85
N GLU A 17 7.13 -12.92 -5.62
CA GLU A 17 6.36 -12.64 -4.40
C GLU A 17 7.24 -12.13 -3.25
N PHE A 18 6.81 -11.03 -2.65
CA PHE A 18 7.31 -10.49 -1.39
C PHE A 18 6.20 -10.59 -0.34
N HIS A 19 6.28 -11.63 0.49
CA HIS A 19 5.27 -11.97 1.48
C HIS A 19 5.88 -11.91 2.87
N LEU A 20 5.34 -11.09 3.77
CA LEU A 20 5.77 -11.04 5.16
C LEU A 20 4.62 -10.92 6.15
N HIS A 21 4.82 -11.57 7.29
CA HIS A 21 3.95 -11.50 8.45
C HIS A 21 4.81 -11.28 9.70
N ALA A 22 4.48 -10.25 10.48
CA ALA A 22 5.11 -10.01 11.77
C ALA A 22 4.04 -9.74 12.84
N PHE A 23 4.02 -10.59 13.87
CA PHE A 23 3.08 -10.49 15.00
C PHE A 23 3.50 -9.44 16.06
N GLY A 24 4.76 -9.00 16.00
CA GLY A 24 5.38 -8.09 16.97
C GLY A 24 6.42 -7.18 16.31
N ILE A 25 6.59 -5.96 16.84
CA ILE A 25 7.60 -5.01 16.37
C ILE A 25 9.03 -5.51 16.63
N GLU A 26 9.21 -6.34 17.66
CA GLU A 26 10.45 -7.00 18.04
C GLU A 26 11.00 -7.97 16.99
N TYR A 27 10.19 -8.36 15.98
CA TYR A 27 10.63 -9.21 14.86
C TYR A 27 11.21 -8.43 13.67
N ILE A 28 11.00 -7.12 13.64
CA ILE A 28 11.44 -6.20 12.57
C ILE A 28 12.34 -5.03 13.04
N PRO A 29 13.09 -5.11 14.16
CA PRO A 29 13.74 -3.94 14.76
C PRO A 29 14.82 -3.33 13.87
N GLU A 30 15.54 -4.16 13.11
CA GLU A 30 16.56 -3.67 12.17
C GLU A 30 15.94 -2.96 10.96
N VAL A 31 14.78 -3.41 10.51
CA VAL A 31 14.10 -2.83 9.35
C VAL A 31 13.47 -1.49 9.70
N ILE A 32 12.80 -1.40 10.85
CA ILE A 32 12.19 -0.14 11.31
C ILE A 32 13.25 0.95 11.48
N ARG A 33 14.46 0.60 11.93
CA ARG A 33 15.60 1.52 12.07
C ARG A 33 16.26 1.90 10.76
N ALA A 34 15.98 1.18 9.67
CA ALA A 34 16.55 1.52 8.37
C ALA A 34 16.05 2.88 7.89
N GLU A 35 16.84 3.54 7.07
CA GLU A 35 16.42 4.78 6.40
C GLU A 35 15.27 4.49 5.42
N ASN A 36 14.41 5.47 5.19
CA ASN A 36 13.33 5.31 4.22
C ASN A 36 13.91 5.08 2.81
N ASN A 37 13.27 4.21 2.03
CA ASN A 37 13.71 3.82 0.69
C ASN A 37 15.13 3.20 0.60
N SER A 38 15.67 2.67 1.70
CA SER A 38 17.02 2.07 1.74
C SER A 38 17.07 0.60 1.34
N ILE A 39 15.95 -0.12 1.42
CA ILE A 39 15.86 -1.56 1.13
C ILE A 39 15.36 -1.75 -0.29
N TRP A 40 16.27 -2.14 -1.19
CA TRP A 40 15.98 -2.21 -2.62
C TRP A 40 15.46 -3.60 -3.01
N LEU A 41 14.20 -3.68 -3.42
CA LEU A 41 13.53 -4.94 -3.79
C LEU A 41 13.49 -5.21 -5.31
N GLY A 42 13.62 -4.16 -6.11
CA GLY A 42 13.48 -4.22 -7.56
C GLY A 42 12.08 -4.37 -8.07
N ARG A 43 11.90 -5.19 -9.09
CA ARG A 43 10.57 -5.46 -9.65
C ARG A 43 9.94 -6.55 -8.80
N VAL A 44 8.73 -6.32 -8.32
CA VAL A 44 7.98 -7.26 -7.48
C VAL A 44 6.58 -7.40 -8.03
N LYS A 45 6.19 -8.61 -8.41
CA LYS A 45 4.84 -8.86 -8.94
C LYS A 45 3.78 -8.87 -7.85
N LYS A 46 4.08 -9.41 -6.68
CA LYS A 46 3.12 -9.54 -5.57
C LYS A 46 3.72 -9.07 -4.27
N VAL A 47 3.07 -8.11 -3.62
CA VAL A 47 3.39 -7.67 -2.26
C VAL A 47 2.23 -8.01 -1.35
N THR A 48 2.52 -8.77 -0.29
CA THR A 48 1.54 -9.19 0.71
C THR A 48 2.13 -9.00 2.10
N LEU A 49 1.61 -8.03 2.86
CA LEU A 49 2.09 -7.72 4.22
C LEU A 49 0.95 -7.83 5.22
N PHE A 50 1.23 -8.51 6.33
CA PHE A 50 0.30 -8.70 7.44
C PHE A 50 0.84 -8.06 8.72
N GLN A 51 -0.05 -7.38 9.45
CA GLN A 51 0.22 -6.84 10.79
C GLN A 51 1.47 -5.95 10.81
N TYR A 52 2.40 -6.08 11.78
CA TYR A 52 3.57 -5.22 11.88
C TYR A 52 4.48 -5.24 10.64
N ALA A 53 4.37 -6.25 9.77
CA ALA A 53 5.14 -6.26 8.52
C ALA A 53 4.79 -5.06 7.63
N ILE A 54 3.58 -4.50 7.74
CA ILE A 54 3.15 -3.32 6.98
C ILE A 54 4.05 -2.10 7.30
N ASN A 55 4.42 -1.90 8.57
CA ASN A 55 5.28 -0.79 9.00
C ASN A 55 6.67 -0.74 8.35
N ILE A 56 7.11 -1.80 7.67
CA ILE A 56 8.37 -1.77 6.92
C ILE A 56 8.26 -1.04 5.58
N LEU A 57 7.05 -0.82 5.08
CA LEU A 57 6.82 -0.34 3.72
C LEU A 57 7.56 0.97 3.38
N PRO A 58 7.65 1.98 4.26
CA PRO A 58 8.42 3.21 3.97
C PRO A 58 9.91 2.96 3.76
N LYS A 59 10.41 1.79 4.19
CA LYS A 59 11.82 1.39 4.08
C LYS A 59 12.12 0.71 2.75
N LEU A 60 11.09 0.17 2.09
CA LEU A 60 11.21 -0.55 0.84
C LEU A 60 11.27 0.42 -0.34
N LYS A 61 12.08 0.08 -1.33
CA LYS A 61 12.18 0.78 -2.62
C LYS A 61 12.00 -0.21 -3.75
N LEU A 62 10.97 0.04 -4.56
CA LEU A 62 10.68 -0.70 -5.78
C LEU A 62 11.35 -0.03 -6.99
N HIS A 63 11.50 -0.80 -8.07
CA HIS A 63 11.93 -0.24 -9.35
C HIS A 63 10.92 0.81 -9.85
N ARG A 64 11.40 1.87 -10.50
CA ARG A 64 10.55 3.01 -10.93
C ARG A 64 9.43 2.62 -11.90
N GLU A 65 9.67 1.57 -12.68
CA GLU A 65 8.75 1.00 -13.68
C GLU A 65 8.16 -0.33 -13.18
N ASN A 66 8.06 -0.53 -11.87
CA ASN A 66 7.46 -1.74 -11.34
C ASN A 66 6.01 -1.89 -11.82
N GLU A 67 5.67 -3.06 -12.35
CA GLU A 67 4.30 -3.43 -12.71
C GLU A 67 3.87 -4.60 -11.83
N MET A 68 3.06 -4.28 -10.81
CA MET A 68 2.64 -5.21 -9.78
C MET A 68 1.29 -5.83 -10.13
N GLU A 69 1.20 -7.14 -10.02
CA GLU A 69 -0.06 -7.88 -10.16
C GLU A 69 -0.97 -7.71 -8.93
N LYS A 70 -0.39 -7.72 -7.72
CA LYS A 70 -1.15 -7.65 -6.47
C LYS A 70 -0.41 -6.91 -5.36
N PHE A 71 -1.10 -5.96 -4.74
CA PHE A 71 -0.70 -5.29 -3.50
C PHE A 71 -1.81 -5.52 -2.46
N TYR A 72 -1.51 -6.30 -1.42
CA TYR A 72 -2.51 -6.69 -0.42
C TYR A 72 -1.99 -6.51 1.00
N PHE A 73 -2.77 -5.80 1.83
CA PHE A 73 -2.51 -5.65 3.26
C PHE A 73 -3.72 -5.98 4.13
N TYR A 74 -3.40 -6.45 5.34
CA TYR A 74 -4.36 -6.70 6.41
C TYR A 74 -3.77 -6.25 7.76
N ALA A 75 -4.49 -5.35 8.45
CA ALA A 75 -4.12 -4.88 9.78
C ALA A 75 -5.35 -4.69 10.66
N ASP A 76 -5.55 -5.56 11.64
CA ASP A 76 -6.65 -5.49 12.61
C ASP A 76 -6.36 -4.54 13.80
N ARG A 77 -5.17 -3.95 13.86
CA ARG A 77 -4.77 -2.98 14.89
C ARG A 77 -4.04 -1.77 14.29
N ILE A 78 -4.19 -0.60 14.90
CA ILE A 78 -3.61 0.65 14.40
C ILE A 78 -2.08 0.68 14.52
N GLU A 79 -1.51 -0.01 15.50
CA GLU A 79 -0.06 -0.09 15.72
C GLU A 79 0.66 -0.79 14.56
N TYR A 80 -0.05 -1.61 13.78
CA TYR A 80 0.50 -2.30 12.61
C TYR A 80 0.78 -1.38 11.42
N VAL A 81 0.21 -0.17 11.42
CA VAL A 81 0.32 0.82 10.34
C VAL A 81 0.84 2.18 10.82
N SER A 82 1.16 2.31 12.12
CA SER A 82 1.54 3.57 12.75
C SER A 82 2.77 4.23 12.12
N GLU A 83 3.78 3.45 11.70
CA GLU A 83 4.98 4.00 11.06
C GLU A 83 4.65 4.66 9.72
N ILE A 84 3.67 4.12 8.99
CA ILE A 84 3.23 4.69 7.70
C ILE A 84 2.41 5.97 7.93
N ILE A 85 1.46 5.94 8.88
CA ILE A 85 0.59 7.09 9.16
C ILE A 85 1.43 8.32 9.52
N HIS A 86 2.44 8.13 10.39
CA HIS A 86 3.34 9.20 10.83
C HIS A 86 4.49 9.50 9.87
N ALA A 87 4.68 8.69 8.82
CA ALA A 87 5.66 9.01 7.79
C ALA A 87 5.24 10.30 7.04
N GLY A 88 6.23 11.09 6.62
CA GLY A 88 6.00 12.26 5.76
C GLY A 88 5.19 11.92 4.50
N ASN A 89 4.54 12.91 3.91
CA ASN A 89 3.55 12.69 2.85
C ASN A 89 4.15 12.07 1.56
N ASN A 90 3.33 11.27 0.86
CA ASN A 90 3.50 10.83 -0.53
C ASN A 90 4.87 10.21 -0.88
N ASN A 91 5.40 9.34 -0.02
CA ASN A 91 6.76 8.82 -0.17
C ASN A 91 6.85 7.35 -0.62
N ILE A 92 5.74 6.61 -0.72
CA ILE A 92 5.76 5.17 -1.04
C ILE A 92 5.37 4.95 -2.51
N LYS A 93 6.36 4.87 -3.39
CA LYS A 93 6.15 4.68 -4.84
C LYS A 93 5.97 3.20 -5.16
N LEU A 94 4.79 2.82 -5.68
CA LEU A 94 4.48 1.43 -6.02
C LEU A 94 4.69 1.08 -7.50
N GLY A 95 4.70 2.10 -8.37
CA GLY A 95 4.64 1.90 -9.82
C GLY A 95 3.19 1.68 -10.28
N LYS A 96 2.98 0.76 -11.22
CA LYS A 96 1.65 0.34 -11.64
C LYS A 96 1.19 -0.85 -10.80
N VAL A 97 -0.09 -0.91 -10.46
CA VAL A 97 -0.68 -1.98 -9.64
C VAL A 97 -2.00 -2.42 -10.28
N LYS A 98 -2.10 -3.70 -10.64
CA LYS A 98 -3.31 -4.29 -11.23
C LYS A 98 -4.39 -4.56 -10.19
N LYS A 99 -4.03 -5.00 -8.98
CA LYS A 99 -4.97 -5.27 -7.88
C LYS A 99 -4.45 -4.68 -6.57
N LEU A 100 -5.21 -3.78 -5.99
CA LEU A 100 -4.89 -3.15 -4.70
C LEU A 100 -6.02 -3.47 -3.72
N GLU A 101 -5.67 -4.14 -2.61
CA GLU A 101 -6.63 -4.60 -1.61
C GLU A 101 -6.14 -4.24 -0.20
N LEU A 102 -6.88 -3.39 0.52
CA LEU A 102 -6.56 -3.01 1.90
C LEU A 102 -7.73 -3.37 2.83
N ASN A 103 -7.43 -4.04 3.94
CA ASN A 103 -8.43 -4.48 4.90
C ASN A 103 -8.16 -3.86 6.28
N LEU A 104 -9.23 -3.41 6.94
CA LEU A 104 -9.22 -2.85 8.29
C LEU A 104 -8.26 -1.63 8.37
N PHE A 105 -7.44 -1.49 9.42
CA PHE A 105 -6.53 -0.35 9.59
C PHE A 105 -5.51 -0.21 8.45
N ALA A 106 -5.32 -1.23 7.60
CA ALA A 106 -4.44 -1.09 6.44
C ALA A 106 -4.94 0.00 5.46
N ILE A 107 -6.23 0.33 5.48
CA ILE A 107 -6.80 1.41 4.65
C ILE A 107 -6.15 2.76 4.98
N ASN A 108 -5.76 2.98 6.24
CA ASN A 108 -5.07 4.22 6.67
C ASN A 108 -3.68 4.41 6.03
N THR A 109 -3.15 3.40 5.35
CA THR A 109 -1.90 3.52 4.56
C THR A 109 -2.13 4.18 3.20
N LEU A 110 -3.37 4.19 2.70
CA LEU A 110 -3.71 4.54 1.32
C LEU A 110 -3.22 5.94 0.92
N SER A 111 -3.33 6.93 1.81
CA SER A 111 -2.92 8.32 1.57
C SER A 111 -1.40 8.48 1.38
N LYS A 112 -0.60 7.46 1.70
CA LYS A 112 0.87 7.48 1.57
C LYS A 112 1.35 6.75 0.31
N LEU A 113 0.46 5.99 -0.34
CA LEU A 113 0.77 5.21 -1.53
C LEU A 113 0.72 6.10 -2.78
N VAL A 114 1.76 6.02 -3.61
CA VAL A 114 1.86 6.75 -4.87
C VAL A 114 1.92 5.76 -6.02
N LEU A 115 0.88 5.79 -6.85
CA LEU A 115 0.79 5.02 -8.09
C LEU A 115 1.36 5.82 -9.26
N HIS A 116 1.77 5.11 -10.31
CA HIS A 116 2.17 5.73 -11.56
C HIS A 116 1.01 6.54 -12.18
N LYS A 117 1.31 7.64 -12.86
CA LYS A 117 0.27 8.51 -13.49
C LYS A 117 -0.63 7.75 -14.47
N ASP A 118 -0.04 6.81 -15.20
CA ASP A 118 -0.71 5.95 -16.19
C ASP A 118 -1.13 4.60 -15.58
N ASN A 119 -1.46 4.56 -14.28
CA ASN A 119 -1.91 3.35 -13.63
C ASN A 119 -3.29 2.93 -14.18
N GLU A 120 -3.40 1.65 -14.57
CA GLU A 120 -4.66 1.03 -14.95
C GLU A 120 -4.84 -0.23 -14.10
N MET A 121 -5.87 -0.21 -13.26
CA MET A 121 -6.13 -1.20 -12.23
C MET A 121 -7.35 -2.04 -12.59
N GLU A 122 -7.22 -3.36 -12.50
CA GLU A 122 -8.32 -4.30 -12.65
C GLU A 122 -9.27 -4.24 -11.45
N LYS A 123 -8.72 -4.11 -10.24
CA LYS A 123 -9.51 -4.12 -9.00
C LYS A 123 -8.89 -3.25 -7.91
N PHE A 124 -9.68 -2.34 -7.36
CA PHE A 124 -9.41 -1.62 -6.12
C PHE A 124 -10.43 -2.05 -5.07
N LEU A 125 -9.98 -2.57 -3.93
CA LEU A 125 -10.85 -3.02 -2.85
C LEU A 125 -10.41 -2.46 -1.50
N LEU A 126 -11.36 -1.86 -0.78
CA LEU A 126 -11.22 -1.50 0.62
C LEU A 126 -12.33 -2.17 1.43
N SER A 127 -11.99 -2.74 2.59
CA SER A 127 -12.96 -3.39 3.47
C SER A 127 -12.73 -2.99 4.93
N ALA A 128 -13.72 -2.34 5.52
CA ALA A 128 -13.70 -1.90 6.92
C ALA A 128 -15.05 -2.12 7.58
N ASP A 129 -15.11 -3.00 8.58
CA ASP A 129 -16.33 -3.29 9.35
C ASP A 129 -16.54 -2.33 10.53
N ARG A 130 -15.66 -1.34 10.70
CA ARG A 130 -15.79 -0.23 11.65
C ARG A 130 -15.27 1.07 11.06
N GLU A 131 -15.86 2.19 11.50
CA GLU A 131 -15.47 3.53 11.07
C GLU A 131 -14.02 3.90 11.46
N GLU A 132 -13.54 3.42 12.61
CA GLU A 132 -12.19 3.67 13.11
C GLU A 132 -11.08 3.21 12.14
N TYR A 133 -11.36 2.21 11.29
CA TYR A 133 -10.39 1.68 10.32
C TYR A 133 -10.06 2.63 9.17
N VAL A 134 -10.86 3.69 8.97
CA VAL A 134 -10.68 4.66 7.87
C VAL A 134 -10.39 6.08 8.35
N SER A 135 -10.21 6.27 9.67
CA SER A 135 -10.08 7.59 10.30
C SER A 135 -9.03 8.50 9.65
N GLU A 136 -7.84 7.97 9.37
CA GLU A 136 -6.74 8.76 8.79
C GLU A 136 -7.04 9.20 7.35
N VAL A 137 -7.65 8.31 6.56
CA VAL A 137 -8.08 8.65 5.20
C VAL A 137 -9.18 9.71 5.23
N MET A 138 -10.09 9.64 6.21
CA MET A 138 -11.17 10.60 6.36
C MET A 138 -10.68 12.01 6.75
N ASN A 139 -9.59 12.08 7.53
CA ASN A 139 -8.95 13.33 7.93
C ASN A 139 -8.17 14.03 6.80
N ALA A 140 -7.82 13.31 5.72
CA ALA A 140 -7.17 13.90 4.57
C ALA A 140 -8.11 14.83 3.79
N GLU A 141 -7.55 15.82 3.09
CA GLU A 141 -8.33 16.66 2.18
C GLU A 141 -9.01 15.83 1.09
N ASN A 142 -10.18 16.27 0.62
CA ASN A 142 -10.93 15.58 -0.43
C ASN A 142 -10.14 15.56 -1.74
N ASN A 143 -10.37 14.53 -2.56
CA ASN A 143 -9.77 14.38 -3.89
C ASN A 143 -8.22 14.41 -3.89
N THR A 144 -7.59 13.77 -2.92
CA THR A 144 -6.12 13.74 -2.81
C THR A 144 -5.49 12.40 -3.20
N ILE A 145 -6.27 11.32 -3.30
CA ILE A 145 -5.75 9.97 -3.52
C ILE A 145 -5.98 9.56 -4.97
N TRP A 146 -4.96 9.73 -5.80
CA TRP A 146 -4.99 9.36 -7.22
C TRP A 146 -4.83 7.84 -7.44
N LEU A 147 -5.80 7.21 -8.11
CA LEU A 147 -5.77 5.78 -8.43
C LEU A 147 -5.45 5.47 -9.91
N GLY A 148 -5.57 6.45 -10.81
CA GLY A 148 -5.53 6.22 -12.25
C GLY A 148 -6.87 5.69 -12.76
N LYS A 149 -6.86 4.73 -13.69
CA LYS A 149 -8.07 4.03 -14.14
C LYS A 149 -8.32 2.80 -13.26
N VAL A 150 -9.57 2.54 -12.91
CA VAL A 150 -10.03 1.41 -12.10
C VAL A 150 -11.24 0.77 -12.79
N LYS A 151 -11.11 -0.50 -13.16
CA LYS A 151 -12.20 -1.27 -13.77
C LYS A 151 -13.25 -1.71 -12.75
N LYS A 152 -12.80 -2.20 -11.60
CA LYS A 152 -13.65 -2.68 -10.51
C LYS A 152 -13.29 -1.96 -9.20
N LEU A 153 -14.22 -1.18 -8.68
CA LEU A 153 -14.09 -0.49 -7.41
C LEU A 153 -15.01 -1.15 -6.38
N GLU A 154 -14.47 -1.65 -5.28
CA GLU A 154 -15.24 -2.28 -4.19
C GLU A 154 -14.93 -1.59 -2.86
N LEU A 155 -15.92 -0.93 -2.28
CA LEU A 155 -15.81 -0.27 -0.97
C LEU A 155 -16.83 -0.91 -0.01
N ASN A 156 -16.37 -1.86 0.79
CA ASN A 156 -17.25 -2.62 1.68
C ASN A 156 -17.45 -1.91 3.02
N LEU A 157 -18.71 -1.85 3.49
CA LEU A 157 -19.09 -1.35 4.81
C LEU A 157 -18.61 0.10 5.02
N PHE A 158 -17.89 0.40 6.11
CA PHE A 158 -17.42 1.75 6.43
C PHE A 158 -16.35 2.26 5.45
N ALA A 159 -15.78 1.41 4.61
CA ALA A 159 -14.86 1.84 3.56
C ALA A 159 -15.49 2.79 2.55
N ILE A 160 -16.82 2.79 2.40
CA ILE A 160 -17.55 3.73 1.53
C ILE A 160 -17.28 5.20 1.87
N ASN A 161 -16.98 5.51 3.14
CA ASN A 161 -16.69 6.86 3.58
C ASN A 161 -15.46 7.45 2.87
N THR A 162 -14.52 6.59 2.46
CA THR A 162 -13.30 6.98 1.74
C THR A 162 -13.55 7.45 0.30
N LEU A 163 -14.74 7.21 -0.26
CA LEU A 163 -15.05 7.50 -1.67
C LEU A 163 -14.74 8.96 -2.06
N SER A 164 -15.06 9.91 -1.19
CA SER A 164 -14.82 11.35 -1.40
C SER A 164 -13.33 11.74 -1.48
N LYS A 165 -12.43 10.82 -1.13
CA LYS A 165 -10.98 11.04 -1.12
C LYS A 165 -10.32 10.51 -2.39
N LEU A 166 -10.97 9.60 -3.10
CA LEU A 166 -10.42 8.90 -4.27
C LEU A 166 -10.59 9.74 -5.53
N VAL A 167 -9.54 9.78 -6.35
CA VAL A 167 -9.53 10.44 -7.66
C VAL A 167 -9.20 9.42 -8.73
N LEU A 168 -10.08 9.33 -9.72
CA LEU A 168 -9.91 8.51 -10.91
C LEU A 168 -9.52 9.37 -12.10
N HIS A 169 -8.91 8.74 -13.10
CA HIS A 169 -8.62 9.39 -14.38
C HIS A 169 -9.91 9.87 -15.06
N LYS A 170 -9.85 11.02 -15.74
CA LYS A 170 -11.00 11.62 -16.43
C LYS A 170 -11.66 10.68 -17.45
N ASP A 171 -10.84 9.84 -18.08
CA ASP A 171 -11.25 8.86 -19.11
C ASP A 171 -11.47 7.46 -18.48
N ASN A 172 -11.86 7.41 -17.20
CA ASN A 172 -12.09 6.15 -16.51
C ASN A 172 -13.46 5.55 -16.87
N GLU A 173 -13.44 4.31 -17.36
CA GLU A 173 -14.64 3.50 -17.61
C GLU A 173 -14.68 2.34 -16.61
N MET A 174 -15.56 2.44 -15.60
CA MET A 174 -15.76 1.38 -14.61
C MET A 174 -16.66 0.28 -15.18
N GLU A 175 -16.21 -0.97 -15.09
CA GLU A 175 -17.00 -2.16 -15.38
C GLU A 175 -17.94 -2.49 -14.20
N LYS A 176 -17.50 -2.20 -12.96
CA LYS A 176 -18.28 -2.43 -11.73
C LYS A 176 -17.88 -1.47 -10.59
N PHE A 177 -18.89 -0.98 -9.87
CA PHE A 177 -18.81 -0.21 -8.63
C PHE A 177 -19.70 -0.86 -7.56
#